data_AF-A0AAI9WYY1-F1
#
_entry.id   AF-A0AAI9WYY1-F1
#
_cell.length_a   1.000
_cell.length_b   1.000
_cell.length_c   1.000
_cell.angle_alpha   90.00
_cell.angle_beta   90.00
_cell.angle_gamma   90.00
#
_symmetry.space_group_name_H-M   'P 1'
#
loop_
_entity.id
_entity.type
_entity.pdbx_description
1 polymer ?
#
loop_
_entity_poly.entity_id
_entity_poly.type
_entity_poly.pdbx_seq_one_letter_code
_entity_poly.pdbx_strand_id
1 'polypeptide(L)'
;MSFFKDLLENVLPVAYADEGDDTQDEVANSEAPEAEKEDAADEDEDDDDDEDEDDEEESQDPLEKLSEECKNTAACKPFDHHFEECVERVKKEMEEPDYAHKHYKEDCVEEFFHLQHCINDCVAPRLFSKLK
;
A
#
# COMPACT_ATOMS: atom_id res chain seq x y z
N MET A 1 20.26 -22.16 40.97
CA MET A 1 19.52 -22.05 39.70
C MET A 1 18.60 -20.86 39.88
N SER A 2 19.06 -19.70 39.43
CA SER A 2 18.50 -18.41 39.84
C SER A 2 17.40 -18.00 38.88
N PHE A 3 16.16 -18.35 39.20
CA PHE A 3 14.95 -17.95 38.48
C PHE A 3 14.85 -16.44 38.20
N PHE A 4 15.48 -15.61 39.04
CA PHE A 4 15.53 -14.16 38.84
C PHE A 4 16.45 -13.72 37.69
N LYS A 5 17.47 -14.51 37.35
CA LYS A 5 18.35 -14.23 36.21
C LYS A 5 17.65 -14.59 34.89
N ASP A 6 16.96 -15.72 34.86
CA ASP A 6 16.23 -16.20 33.68
C ASP A 6 15.05 -15.29 33.31
N LEU A 7 14.41 -14.66 34.30
CA LEU A 7 13.35 -13.67 34.07
C LEU A 7 13.89 -12.37 33.45
N LEU A 8 15.09 -11.94 33.87
CA LEU A 8 15.70 -10.70 33.38
C LEU A 8 16.25 -10.86 31.95
N GLU A 9 16.75 -12.05 31.60
CA GLU A 9 17.24 -12.34 30.24
C GLU A 9 16.10 -12.50 29.21
N ASN A 10 14.91 -12.95 29.60
CA ASN A 10 13.76 -13.08 28.69
C ASN A 10 12.95 -11.78 28.47
N VAL A 11 13.15 -10.77 29.31
CA VAL A 11 12.42 -9.49 29.22
C VAL A 11 13.14 -8.46 28.33
N LEU A 12 14.43 -8.65 28.08
CA LEU A 12 15.19 -7.80 27.17
C LEU A 12 15.50 -8.56 25.89
N PRO A 13 14.84 -8.27 24.75
CA PRO A 13 15.24 -8.83 23.48
C PRO A 13 16.66 -8.36 23.17
N VAL A 14 17.61 -9.30 23.22
CA VAL A 14 18.97 -9.07 22.70
C VAL A 14 18.86 -8.98 21.18
N ALA A 15 18.89 -7.77 20.65
CA ALA A 15 19.06 -7.52 19.22
C ALA A 15 20.55 -7.63 18.88
N TYR A 16 20.93 -8.67 18.13
CA TYR A 16 22.20 -8.68 17.40
C TYR A 16 22.00 -7.82 16.14
N ALA A 17 22.63 -6.65 16.11
CA ALA A 17 22.80 -5.89 14.87
C ALA A 17 24.06 -6.41 14.18
N ASP A 18 23.87 -7.21 13.13
CA ASP A 18 24.93 -7.58 12.18
C ASP A 18 25.03 -6.42 11.18
N GLU A 19 26.12 -5.65 11.23
CA GLU A 19 26.38 -4.55 10.30
C GLU A 19 26.74 -5.15 8.93
N GLY A 20 25.74 -5.24 8.06
CA GLY A 20 25.90 -5.62 6.66
C GLY A 20 26.63 -4.54 5.88
N ASP A 21 27.74 -4.95 5.25
CA ASP A 21 28.62 -4.19 4.37
C ASP A 21 27.88 -3.68 3.11
N ASP A 22 27.86 -2.36 2.95
CA ASP A 22 27.42 -1.59 1.79
C ASP A 22 28.29 -1.89 0.55
N THR A 23 27.68 -2.24 -0.59
CA THR A 23 28.20 -1.83 -1.90
C THR A 23 27.07 -1.52 -2.89
N GLN A 24 27.05 -0.26 -3.31
CA GLN A 24 26.31 0.35 -4.43
C GLN A 24 26.95 -0.02 -5.78
N ASP A 25 26.16 -0.02 -6.85
CA ASP A 25 26.50 0.51 -8.20
C ASP A 25 25.31 0.26 -9.15
N GLU A 26 24.50 1.27 -9.44
CA GLU A 26 24.59 2.22 -10.57
C GLU A 26 24.03 1.70 -11.92
N VAL A 27 22.86 2.29 -12.22
CA VAL A 27 22.25 2.64 -13.52
C VAL A 27 23.20 2.79 -14.71
N ALA A 28 22.77 2.28 -15.87
CA ALA A 28 22.58 3.04 -17.13
C ALA A 28 22.39 2.09 -18.32
N ASN A 29 21.35 2.29 -19.13
CA ASN A 29 21.48 2.94 -20.43
C ASN A 29 20.15 2.88 -21.20
N SER A 30 19.74 4.03 -21.70
CA SER A 30 18.53 4.27 -22.50
C SER A 30 18.99 4.75 -23.86
N GLU A 31 18.57 4.11 -24.96
CA GLU A 31 18.47 4.74 -26.29
C GLU A 31 17.55 3.91 -27.20
N ALA A 32 16.51 4.58 -27.73
CA ALA A 32 15.55 4.15 -28.76
C ALA A 32 16.19 4.28 -30.18
N PRO A 33 15.56 4.01 -31.37
CA PRO A 33 14.15 4.31 -31.75
C PRO A 33 13.44 3.34 -32.76
N GLU A 34 12.14 3.62 -32.99
CA GLU A 34 11.30 3.62 -34.23
C GLU A 34 11.55 2.60 -35.38
N ALA A 35 10.62 2.18 -36.24
CA ALA A 35 9.16 2.19 -36.39
C ALA A 35 8.88 1.49 -37.76
N GLU A 36 7.61 1.13 -38.00
CA GLU A 36 6.94 0.96 -39.31
C GLU A 36 6.74 -0.44 -39.96
N LYS A 37 5.46 -0.88 -39.90
CA LYS A 37 4.51 -1.23 -41.00
C LYS A 37 4.51 -2.63 -41.66
N GLU A 38 3.38 -3.36 -41.49
CA GLU A 38 2.31 -3.69 -42.49
C GLU A 38 2.72 -4.76 -43.54
N ASP A 39 1.96 -5.80 -43.94
CA ASP A 39 0.60 -6.28 -43.72
C ASP A 39 0.45 -7.70 -44.35
N ALA A 40 -0.69 -8.34 -44.09
CA ALA A 40 -1.43 -9.30 -44.93
C ALA A 40 -1.22 -10.84 -44.87
N ALA A 41 -2.28 -11.46 -44.32
CA ALA A 41 -3.07 -12.59 -44.83
C ALA A 41 -2.66 -14.04 -44.52
N ASP A 42 -3.51 -14.75 -43.76
CA ASP A 42 -4.32 -15.85 -44.30
C ASP A 42 -5.51 -16.16 -43.35
N GLU A 43 -6.70 -16.37 -43.94
CA GLU A 43 -7.93 -16.82 -43.28
C GLU A 43 -7.91 -18.36 -43.15
N ASP A 44 -8.40 -18.95 -42.05
CA ASP A 44 -9.59 -19.84 -42.06
C ASP A 44 -9.85 -20.58 -40.73
N GLU A 45 -11.16 -20.64 -40.44
CA GLU A 45 -11.96 -21.66 -39.74
C GLU A 45 -11.79 -21.97 -38.23
N ASP A 46 -12.79 -21.46 -37.49
CA ASP A 46 -13.78 -22.22 -36.68
C ASP A 46 -13.26 -23.04 -35.48
N ASP A 47 -13.40 -22.48 -34.27
CA ASP A 47 -13.75 -23.28 -33.09
C ASP A 47 -14.68 -22.48 -32.17
N ASP A 48 -15.73 -23.17 -31.76
CA ASP A 48 -16.83 -22.81 -30.89
C ASP A 48 -16.27 -22.64 -29.46
N ASP A 49 -16.32 -21.45 -28.88
CA ASP A 49 -16.20 -21.32 -27.43
C ASP A 49 -17.09 -20.19 -26.91
N ASP A 50 -17.98 -20.58 -25.99
CA ASP A 50 -18.72 -19.71 -25.09
C ASP A 50 -17.78 -18.62 -24.57
N GLU A 51 -18.04 -17.35 -24.90
CA GLU A 51 -17.49 -16.21 -24.18
C GLU A 51 -18.13 -16.19 -22.78
N ASP A 52 -17.65 -17.10 -21.94
CA ASP A 52 -17.72 -17.08 -20.49
C ASP A 52 -17.04 -15.77 -20.06
N GLU A 53 -17.84 -14.71 -19.88
CA GLU A 53 -17.46 -13.49 -19.15
C GLU A 53 -17.25 -13.80 -17.65
N ASP A 54 -16.46 -14.83 -17.33
CA ASP A 54 -16.19 -15.32 -15.97
C ASP A 54 -14.68 -15.54 -15.72
N ASP A 55 -13.83 -14.60 -16.12
CA ASP A 55 -12.40 -14.70 -15.77
C ASP A 55 -11.66 -13.34 -15.75
N GLU A 56 -11.97 -12.44 -14.79
CA GLU A 56 -11.00 -11.36 -14.43
C GLU A 56 -11.27 -10.54 -13.13
N GLU A 57 -12.23 -10.87 -12.25
CA GLU A 57 -12.14 -10.38 -10.86
C GLU A 57 -11.15 -11.25 -10.09
N GLU A 58 -9.85 -11.01 -10.32
CA GLU A 58 -8.76 -11.52 -9.49
C GLU A 58 -9.20 -11.35 -8.04
N SER A 59 -9.39 -12.46 -7.30
CA SER A 59 -10.08 -12.44 -6.02
C SER A 59 -9.44 -11.41 -5.08
N GLN A 60 -10.06 -10.23 -4.93
CA GLN A 60 -9.48 -9.11 -4.19
C GLN A 60 -9.02 -9.55 -2.80
N ASP A 61 -7.90 -9.01 -2.32
CA ASP A 61 -7.40 -9.31 -0.98
C ASP A 61 -8.51 -9.05 0.06
N PRO A 62 -8.89 -10.05 0.87
CA PRO A 62 -9.93 -9.88 1.89
C PRO A 62 -9.66 -8.70 2.84
N LEU A 63 -8.39 -8.32 3.06
CA LEU A 63 -8.05 -7.15 3.86
C LEU A 63 -8.43 -5.84 3.16
N GLU A 64 -8.11 -5.67 1.88
CA GLU A 64 -8.44 -4.47 1.12
C GLU A 64 -9.95 -4.26 1.07
N LYS A 65 -10.70 -5.30 0.69
CA LYS A 65 -12.17 -5.27 0.64
C LYS A 65 -12.79 -4.88 2.00
N LEU A 66 -12.33 -5.50 3.08
CA LEU A 66 -12.82 -5.17 4.43
C LEU A 66 -12.43 -3.75 4.85
N SER A 67 -11.24 -3.28 4.46
CA SER A 67 -10.75 -1.94 4.78
C SER A 67 -11.61 -0.87 4.12
N GLU A 68 -11.98 -1.05 2.85
CA GLU A 68 -12.89 -0.16 2.12
C GLU A 68 -14.30 -0.17 2.71
N GLU A 69 -14.85 -1.34 3.03
CA GLU A 69 -16.14 -1.45 3.71
C GLU A 69 -16.13 -0.69 5.05
N CYS A 70 -15.08 -0.89 5.86
CA CYS A 70 -14.92 -0.28 7.17
C CYS A 70 -14.69 1.24 7.08
N LYS A 71 -13.93 1.71 6.08
CA LYS A 71 -13.70 3.13 5.79
C LYS A 71 -15.02 3.88 5.53
N ASN A 72 -15.94 3.25 4.80
CA ASN A 72 -17.24 3.83 4.43
C ASN A 72 -18.30 3.79 5.56
N THR A 73 -17.98 3.23 6.73
CA THR A 73 -18.91 3.21 7.86
C THR A 73 -19.14 4.61 8.44
N ALA A 74 -20.30 4.83 9.05
CA ALA A 74 -20.60 6.11 9.72
C ALA A 74 -19.62 6.45 10.85
N ALA A 75 -18.94 5.45 11.44
CA ALA A 75 -17.94 5.65 12.48
C ALA A 75 -16.60 6.15 11.92
N CYS A 76 -16.16 5.62 10.76
CA CYS A 76 -14.86 5.97 10.19
C CYS A 76 -14.92 7.11 9.17
N LYS A 77 -16.08 7.39 8.58
CA LYS A 77 -16.27 8.47 7.59
C LYS A 77 -15.80 9.86 8.06
N PRO A 78 -15.97 10.28 9.33
CA PRO A 78 -15.43 11.56 9.79
C PRO A 78 -13.90 11.61 9.78
N PHE A 79 -13.23 10.51 10.12
CA PHE A 79 -11.77 10.44 10.08
C PHE A 79 -11.24 10.46 8.65
N ASP A 80 -11.95 9.83 7.72
CA ASP A 80 -11.63 9.90 6.30
C ASP A 80 -11.74 11.33 5.77
N HIS A 81 -12.83 12.03 6.10
CA HIS A 81 -12.97 13.45 5.75
C HIS A 81 -11.81 14.31 6.28
N HIS A 82 -11.40 14.12 7.53
CA HIS A 82 -10.27 14.87 8.10
C HIS A 82 -8.94 14.54 7.42
N PHE A 83 -8.72 13.27 7.07
CA PHE A 83 -7.55 12.86 6.31
C PHE A 83 -7.54 13.49 4.91
N GLU A 84 -8.65 13.45 4.18
CA GLU A 84 -8.78 14.08 2.86
C GLU A 84 -8.57 15.61 2.93
N GLU A 85 -9.15 16.27 3.94
CA GLU A 85 -8.96 17.70 4.19
C GLU A 85 -7.48 18.05 4.46
N CYS A 86 -6.77 17.22 5.25
CA CYS A 86 -5.33 17.38 5.43
C CYS A 86 -4.57 17.21 4.12
N VAL A 87 -4.88 16.16 3.35
CA VAL A 87 -4.22 15.88 2.07
C VAL A 87 -4.41 17.03 1.08
N GLU A 88 -5.61 17.61 1.00
CA GLU A 88 -5.86 18.79 0.16
C GLU A 88 -5.02 19.99 0.59
N ARG A 89 -4.89 20.22 1.91
CA ARG A 89 -4.08 21.32 2.47
C ARG A 89 -2.59 21.13 2.20
N VAL A 90 -2.05 19.93 2.44
CA VAL A 90 -0.64 19.60 2.17
C VAL A 90 -0.33 19.67 0.68
N LYS A 91 -1.21 19.15 -0.19
CA LYS A 91 -1.03 19.27 -1.65
C LYS A 91 -0.94 20.73 -2.09
N LYS A 92 -1.81 21.59 -1.55
CA LYS A 92 -1.75 23.03 -1.82
C LYS A 92 -0.46 23.68 -1.31
N GLU A 93 0.04 23.24 -0.16
CA GLU A 93 1.34 23.69 0.37
C GLU A 93 2.50 23.30 -0.55
N MET A 94 2.45 22.08 -1.13
CA MET A 94 3.48 21.56 -2.03
C MET A 94 3.60 22.34 -3.35
N GLU A 95 2.54 23.04 -3.77
CA GLU A 95 2.52 23.88 -4.97
C GLU A 95 3.21 25.25 -4.78
N GLU A 96 3.58 25.61 -3.55
CA GLU A 96 4.24 26.88 -3.25
C GLU A 96 5.65 26.96 -3.90
N PRO A 97 6.05 28.10 -4.50
CA PRO A 97 7.27 28.22 -5.30
C PRO A 97 8.59 28.03 -4.52
N ASP A 98 8.55 27.96 -3.20
CA ASP A 98 9.69 27.74 -2.32
C ASP A 98 9.47 26.57 -1.34
N TYR A 99 8.51 25.67 -1.65
CA TYR A 99 8.17 24.56 -0.77
C TYR A 99 9.40 23.74 -0.36
N ALA A 100 10.32 23.49 -1.29
CA ALA A 100 11.55 22.74 -1.04
C ALA A 100 12.41 23.30 0.11
N HIS A 101 12.44 24.61 0.29
CA HIS A 101 13.24 25.29 1.31
C HIS A 101 12.43 25.67 2.56
N LYS A 102 11.15 25.30 2.62
CA LYS A 102 10.29 25.54 3.77
C LYS A 102 10.80 24.75 5.00
N HIS A 103 10.98 25.47 6.11
CA HIS A 103 11.50 24.89 7.36
C HIS A 103 10.52 23.88 8.00
N TYR A 104 9.22 24.09 7.82
CA TYR A 104 8.15 23.22 8.31
C TYR A 104 7.28 22.82 7.13
N LYS A 105 7.13 21.52 6.93
CA LYS A 105 6.22 20.91 5.95
C LYS A 105 5.18 20.17 6.76
N GLU A 106 3.92 20.45 6.53
CA GLU A 106 2.85 19.70 7.16
C GLU A 106 2.81 18.27 6.60
N ASP A 107 2.50 17.30 7.46
CA ASP A 107 2.19 15.93 7.07
C ASP A 107 0.80 15.54 7.61
N CYS A 108 0.25 14.46 7.09
CA CYS A 108 -1.07 13.94 7.46
C CYS A 108 -0.99 12.64 8.24
N VAL A 109 0.13 12.38 8.94
CA VAL A 109 0.36 11.11 9.63
C VAL A 109 -0.63 10.95 10.78
N GLU A 110 -0.95 12.04 11.49
CA GLU A 110 -1.93 12.01 12.59
C GLU A 110 -3.33 11.64 12.10
N GLU A 111 -3.84 12.30 11.06
CA GLU A 111 -5.16 12.02 10.48
C GLU A 111 -5.21 10.63 9.86
N PHE A 112 -4.12 10.20 9.20
CA PHE A 112 -4.00 8.84 8.70
C PHE A 112 -4.07 7.81 9.84
N PHE A 113 -3.42 8.07 10.97
CA PHE A 113 -3.44 7.17 12.12
C PHE A 113 -4.84 7.09 12.74
N HIS A 114 -5.57 8.20 12.82
CA HIS A 114 -6.97 8.17 13.27
C HIS A 114 -7.86 7.35 12.33
N LEU A 115 -7.73 7.55 11.02
CA LEU A 115 -8.47 6.78 10.02
C LEU A 115 -8.12 5.28 10.10
N GLN A 116 -6.84 4.95 10.07
CA GLN A 116 -6.37 3.56 10.07
C GLN A 116 -6.69 2.86 11.39
N HIS A 117 -6.63 3.56 12.52
CA HIS A 117 -7.05 3.00 13.81
C HIS A 117 -8.54 2.61 13.78
N CYS A 118 -9.41 3.49 13.27
CA CYS A 118 -10.83 3.18 13.12
C CYS A 118 -11.08 1.99 12.19
N ILE A 119 -10.41 1.95 11.04
CA ILE A 119 -10.51 0.84 10.08
C ILE A 119 -10.05 -0.46 10.75
N ASN A 120 -8.89 -0.46 11.43
CA ASN A 120 -8.35 -1.64 12.08
C ASN A 120 -9.28 -2.20 13.16
N ASP A 121 -9.90 -1.34 13.97
CA ASP A 121 -10.87 -1.78 14.98
C ASP A 121 -12.08 -2.49 14.36
N CYS A 122 -12.46 -2.11 13.12
CA CYS A 122 -13.52 -2.75 12.35
C CYS A 122 -13.07 -4.03 11.61
N VAL A 123 -11.87 -4.04 11.05
CA VAL A 123 -11.32 -5.13 10.21
C VAL A 123 -10.79 -6.29 11.05
N ALA A 124 -10.03 -5.99 12.12
CA ALA A 124 -9.33 -6.99 12.93
C ALA A 124 -10.23 -8.15 13.42
N PRO A 125 -11.47 -7.93 13.90
CA PRO A 125 -12.34 -9.04 14.32
C PRO A 125 -12.94 -9.85 13.16
N ARG A 126 -12.80 -9.40 11.90
CA ARG A 126 -13.45 -9.99 10.71
C ARG A 126 -12.45 -10.71 9.80
N LEU A 127 -11.24 -10.18 9.64
CA LEU A 127 -10.28 -10.60 8.61
C LEU A 127 -9.99 -12.10 8.62
N PHE A 128 -9.64 -12.66 9.78
CA PHE A 128 -9.22 -14.06 9.89
C PHE A 128 -10.34 -15.07 9.60
N SER A 129 -11.60 -14.65 9.57
CA SER A 129 -12.71 -15.51 9.12
C SER A 129 -12.74 -15.70 7.60
N LYS A 130 -11.99 -14.88 6.85
CA LYS A 130 -11.89 -14.89 5.38
C LYS A 130 -10.62 -15.54 4.87
N LEU A 131 -9.66 -15.83 5.74
CA LEU A 131 -8.38 -16.45 5.42
C LEU A 131 -8.45 -17.96 5.70
N LYS A 132 -7.70 -18.77 4.93
CA LYS A 132 -7.67 -20.24 5.02
C LYS A 132 -6.36 -20.79 5.55
#